data_AF-N1RYL8-F1
#
_entry.id   AF-N1RYL8-F1
#
_cell.length_a   1.000
_cell.length_b   1.000
_cell.length_c   1.000
_cell.angle_alpha   90.00
_cell.angle_beta   90.00
_cell.angle_gamma   90.00
#
_symmetry.space_group_name_H-M   'P 1'
#
loop_
_entity.id
_entity.type
_entity.pdbx_description
1 polymer ?
#
loop_
_entity_poly.entity_id
_entity_poly.type
_entity_poly.pdbx_seq_one_letter_code
_entity_poly.pdbx_strand_id
1 'polypeptide(L)'
;MDSDSGAPQAEATSDPVPTPDDGTSITAVQSGDVMEAIEPPNSNAGAPSRIRVPYGFPTITLAEMQELREWLASHANATTNNQVANGIHTQLLKSMEPNQQDLEAICRTVGVDTNGIDWKTGIHIPGVMKHGLKARPHQIAGATWISTTLESPLRAALLADECGTGKTVQIGIALATHYHRMKAEVEAGTFKPRDEKRWFKPSVLFCLPDLAYQTFREWSHWFPDFFNIQICHGTKAQAADEFIEGHIMDEEDGLQSWVDENASSHKSIETLRNIAIIPYHTAVRRMISHEQSQVASQVPAQLRRGLKRKRNNKDQKEELKFWIKGQSYNWVICDDVYAIRGPRTRTHQLITQLEHEATLVASATPLLNHQEDM
;
A
#
# COMPACT_ATOMS: atom_id res chain seq x y z
N MET A 1 -52.78 8.34 54.94
CA MET A 1 -52.40 9.20 56.07
C MET A 1 -50.90 9.13 56.20
N ASP A 2 -50.10 10.13 55.86
CA ASP A 2 -50.28 11.42 55.19
C ASP A 2 -48.84 11.86 54.85
N SER A 3 -48.68 12.55 53.72
CA SER A 3 -47.75 13.69 53.40
C SER A 3 -46.36 13.74 54.07
N ASP A 4 -45.26 14.20 53.48
CA ASP A 4 -45.03 15.34 52.57
C ASP A 4 -43.49 15.33 52.32
N SER A 5 -43.01 15.29 51.08
CA SER A 5 -42.45 16.41 50.29
C SER A 5 -41.33 17.27 50.94
N GLY A 6 -40.27 17.54 50.17
CA GLY A 6 -39.25 18.53 50.53
C GLY A 6 -37.89 18.30 49.89
N ALA A 7 -37.72 18.77 48.65
CA ALA A 7 -36.42 18.93 47.99
C ALA A 7 -35.50 19.93 48.71
N PRO A 8 -34.18 19.92 48.47
CA PRO A 8 -33.37 21.12 48.53
C PRO A 8 -33.03 21.65 47.13
N GLN A 9 -33.19 22.96 47.02
CA GLN A 9 -33.03 23.80 45.84
C GLN A 9 -31.58 23.91 45.34
N ALA A 10 -31.49 24.24 44.06
CA ALA A 10 -30.32 24.76 43.38
C ALA A 10 -29.95 26.17 43.88
N GLU A 11 -28.66 26.43 44.05
CA GLU A 11 -28.10 27.78 43.96
C GLU A 11 -27.06 27.80 42.83
N ALA A 12 -27.39 28.62 41.83
CA ALA A 12 -26.56 29.00 40.72
C ALA A 12 -25.69 30.19 41.13
N THR A 13 -24.39 30.13 40.88
CA THR A 13 -23.54 31.31 40.80
C THR A 13 -23.28 31.63 39.34
N SER A 14 -23.89 32.73 38.93
CA SER A 14 -23.77 33.41 37.64
C SER A 14 -22.54 34.32 37.63
N ASP A 15 -21.70 34.21 36.62
CA ASP A 15 -20.83 35.31 36.17
C ASP A 15 -21.19 35.69 34.73
N PRO A 16 -21.11 36.99 34.36
CA PRO A 16 -21.93 37.55 33.30
C PRO A 16 -21.23 37.63 31.94
N VAL A 17 -22.06 37.44 30.91
CA VAL A 17 -21.80 37.74 29.51
C VAL A 17 -21.88 39.26 29.29
N PRO A 18 -20.93 39.90 28.58
CA PRO A 18 -21.15 41.22 28.02
C PRO A 18 -21.53 41.12 26.53
N THR A 19 -22.67 41.70 26.18
CA THR A 19 -23.09 42.07 24.82
C THR A 19 -23.20 43.59 24.71
N PRO A 20 -23.20 44.14 23.48
CA PRO A 20 -22.45 45.34 23.10
C PRO A 20 -23.26 46.62 23.23
N ASP A 21 -22.57 47.76 23.24
CA ASP A 21 -23.19 49.07 23.06
C ASP A 21 -22.48 49.90 21.98
N ASP A 22 -23.30 50.73 21.36
CA ASP A 22 -23.19 51.36 20.04
C ASP A 22 -22.04 52.35 19.79
N GLY A 23 -21.59 52.35 18.53
CA GLY A 23 -21.62 53.55 17.68
C GLY A 23 -20.59 54.67 17.91
N THR A 24 -19.55 54.71 17.07
CA THR A 24 -19.19 55.98 16.40
C THR A 24 -18.52 55.74 15.05
N SER A 25 -19.16 56.27 14.01
CA SER A 25 -18.73 56.31 12.60
C SER A 25 -17.45 57.14 12.42
N ILE A 26 -16.43 56.58 11.74
CA ILE A 26 -15.47 57.38 10.95
C ILE A 26 -15.15 56.67 9.62
N THR A 27 -15.33 57.48 8.58
CA THR A 27 -15.18 57.35 7.13
C THR A 27 -13.99 56.58 6.55
N ALA A 28 -14.27 55.94 5.42
CA ALA A 28 -13.34 55.32 4.49
C ALA A 28 -12.30 56.29 3.90
N VAL A 29 -11.06 55.83 3.80
CA VAL A 29 -10.06 56.35 2.86
C VAL A 29 -9.62 55.18 1.99
N GLN A 30 -9.96 55.27 0.71
CA GLN A 30 -9.41 54.44 -0.36
C GLN A 30 -7.99 54.93 -0.68
N SER A 31 -7.04 54.01 -0.73
CA SER A 31 -5.80 54.17 -1.49
C SER A 31 -5.51 52.83 -2.13
N GLY A 32 -5.72 52.77 -3.45
CA GLY A 32 -5.45 51.59 -4.26
C GLY A 32 -3.96 51.35 -4.45
N ASP A 33 -3.61 50.07 -4.58
CA ASP A 33 -2.54 49.65 -5.46
C ASP A 33 -2.99 48.41 -6.23
N VAL A 34 -2.68 48.46 -7.52
CA VAL A 34 -3.18 47.62 -8.60
C VAL A 34 -2.59 46.21 -8.48
N MET A 35 -3.43 45.18 -8.28
CA MET A 35 -3.00 43.80 -8.56
C MET A 35 -3.02 43.58 -10.07
N GLU A 36 -1.82 43.56 -10.64
CA GLU A 36 -1.56 43.23 -12.03
C GLU A 36 -2.08 41.80 -12.31
N ALA A 37 -3.09 41.70 -13.18
CA ALA A 37 -3.61 40.43 -13.66
C ALA A 37 -2.54 39.78 -14.55
N ILE A 38 -1.96 38.68 -14.08
CA ILE A 38 -1.10 37.84 -14.91
C ILE A 38 -2.00 37.15 -15.93
N GLU A 39 -2.00 37.67 -17.16
CA GLU A 39 -2.66 37.02 -18.30
C GLU A 39 -2.05 35.62 -18.52
N PRO A 40 -2.89 34.60 -18.81
CA PRO A 40 -2.40 33.27 -19.13
C PRO A 40 -1.61 33.33 -20.45
N PRO A 41 -0.44 32.67 -20.55
CA PRO A 41 0.33 32.69 -21.78
C PRO A 41 -0.45 32.00 -22.91
N ASN A 42 -0.55 32.74 -24.00
CA ASN A 42 -1.19 32.41 -25.26
C ASN A 42 -0.92 30.95 -25.70
N SER A 43 -2.01 30.21 -25.93
CA SER A 43 -2.00 28.87 -26.48
C SER A 43 -1.51 28.88 -27.93
N ASN A 44 -0.26 28.48 -28.17
CA ASN A 44 0.15 27.99 -29.48
C ASN A 44 -0.04 26.47 -29.53
N ALA A 45 -0.91 26.06 -30.45
CA ALA A 45 -1.22 24.68 -30.78
C ALA A 45 0.03 23.89 -31.20
N GLY A 46 0.15 22.65 -30.71
CA GLY A 46 1.07 21.67 -31.29
C GLY A 46 1.74 20.69 -30.31
N ALA A 47 0.94 19.82 -29.68
CA ALA A 47 1.22 18.41 -29.32
C ALA A 47 0.45 18.04 -28.04
N PRO A 48 -0.18 16.85 -27.94
CA PRO A 48 -0.74 16.39 -26.69
C PRO A 48 0.38 16.33 -25.65
N SER A 49 0.11 16.86 -24.45
CA SER A 49 0.98 16.79 -23.29
C SER A 49 1.40 15.33 -23.07
N ARG A 50 2.64 15.01 -23.47
CA ARG A 50 3.26 13.72 -23.18
C ARG A 50 3.32 13.61 -21.66
N ILE A 51 2.51 12.71 -21.09
CA ILE A 51 2.73 12.20 -19.74
C ILE A 51 4.17 11.67 -19.72
N ARG A 52 5.08 12.43 -19.07
CA ARG A 52 6.43 11.93 -18.81
C ARG A 52 6.34 11.10 -17.56
N VAL A 53 6.42 9.78 -17.74
CA VAL A 53 6.54 8.82 -16.64
C VAL A 53 7.84 9.12 -15.87
N PRO A 54 7.86 9.09 -14.53
CA PRO A 54 9.05 9.36 -13.74
C PRO A 54 10.22 8.44 -14.10
N TYR A 55 11.43 8.93 -13.82
CA TYR A 55 12.68 8.26 -14.17
C TYR A 55 12.84 6.96 -13.35
N GLY A 56 12.62 5.80 -13.95
CA GLY A 56 12.81 4.51 -13.28
C GLY A 56 11.62 3.54 -13.40
N PHE A 57 10.47 3.99 -13.90
CA PHE A 57 9.43 3.06 -14.32
C PHE A 57 9.90 2.25 -15.54
N PRO A 58 9.59 0.94 -15.63
CA PRO A 58 9.78 0.19 -16.87
C PRO A 58 9.13 0.96 -18.02
N THR A 59 9.78 0.96 -19.19
CA THR A 59 9.30 1.73 -20.34
C THR A 59 7.96 1.15 -20.75
N ILE A 60 6.86 1.80 -20.36
CA ILE A 60 5.52 1.34 -20.73
C ILE A 60 5.44 1.44 -22.25
N THR A 61 5.28 0.31 -22.89
CA THR A 61 5.17 0.22 -24.34
C THR A 61 3.91 0.95 -24.80
N LEU A 62 3.88 1.37 -26.06
CA LEU A 62 2.69 1.99 -26.63
C LEU A 62 1.48 1.03 -26.60
N ALA A 63 1.74 -0.28 -26.68
CA ALA A 63 0.73 -1.33 -26.55
C ALA A 63 0.15 -1.40 -25.13
N GLU A 64 1.00 -1.45 -24.09
CA GLU A 64 0.54 -1.45 -22.69
C GLU A 64 -0.19 -0.15 -22.32
N MET A 65 0.25 0.99 -22.87
CA MET A 65 -0.47 2.27 -22.72
C MET A 65 -1.85 2.25 -23.39
N GLN A 66 -1.97 1.58 -24.54
CA GLN A 66 -3.25 1.44 -25.26
C GLN A 66 -4.18 0.47 -24.51
N GLU A 67 -3.65 -0.67 -24.05
CA GLU A 67 -4.37 -1.63 -23.21
C GLU A 67 -4.86 -0.96 -21.92
N LEU A 68 -4.01 -0.14 -21.28
CA LEU A 68 -4.39 0.64 -20.11
C LEU A 68 -5.53 1.62 -20.42
N ARG A 69 -5.49 2.30 -21.57
CA ARG A 69 -6.56 3.23 -21.98
C ARG A 69 -7.88 2.50 -22.21
N GLU A 70 -7.85 1.35 -22.87
CA GLU A 70 -9.03 0.51 -23.11
C GLU A 70 -9.57 -0.08 -21.80
N TRP A 71 -8.68 -0.51 -20.91
CA TRP A 71 -9.02 -0.96 -19.56
C TRP A 71 -9.67 0.16 -18.74
N LEU A 72 -9.09 1.36 -18.73
CA LEU A 72 -9.66 2.52 -18.03
C LEU A 72 -11.03 2.91 -18.59
N ALA A 73 -11.23 2.84 -19.91
CA ALA A 73 -12.51 3.14 -20.56
C ALA A 73 -13.60 2.10 -20.25
N SER A 74 -13.24 0.81 -20.15
CA SER A 74 -14.17 -0.28 -19.84
C SER A 74 -14.47 -0.43 -18.34
N HIS A 75 -13.58 0.05 -17.46
CA HIS A 75 -13.70 -0.02 -16.00
C HIS A 75 -13.93 1.36 -15.37
N ALA A 76 -14.35 2.34 -16.17
CA ALA A 76 -14.99 3.57 -15.71
C ALA A 76 -16.48 3.28 -15.51
N ASN A 77 -16.87 3.00 -14.27
CA ASN A 77 -18.26 2.67 -13.90
C ASN A 77 -19.24 3.77 -14.33
N ALA A 78 -19.99 3.53 -15.40
CA ALA A 78 -21.12 4.35 -15.81
C ALA A 78 -22.43 3.59 -15.53
N THR A 79 -22.87 3.56 -14.27
CA THR A 79 -24.28 3.26 -13.95
C THR A 79 -24.76 4.15 -12.80
N THR A 80 -25.73 5.00 -13.12
CA THR A 80 -26.49 5.84 -12.19
C THR A 80 -27.38 4.97 -11.31
N ASN A 81 -27.23 5.06 -9.97
CA ASN A 81 -28.18 4.70 -8.90
C ASN A 81 -27.67 3.65 -7.89
N ASN A 82 -26.64 3.90 -7.07
CA ASN A 82 -26.44 3.14 -5.81
C ASN A 82 -25.70 3.94 -4.71
N GLN A 83 -25.90 3.57 -3.44
CA GLN A 83 -25.60 4.37 -2.23
C GLN A 83 -24.09 4.55 -1.90
N VAL A 84 -23.74 5.62 -1.16
CA VAL A 84 -22.41 6.27 -1.11
C VAL A 84 -21.64 6.04 0.20
N ALA A 85 -20.31 5.84 0.12
CA ALA A 85 -19.35 6.07 1.21
C ALA A 85 -18.37 7.19 0.81
N ASN A 86 -18.34 8.29 1.56
CA ASN A 86 -17.39 9.39 1.35
C ASN A 86 -16.15 9.20 2.24
N GLY A 87 -14.97 9.12 1.62
CA GLY A 87 -13.66 9.18 2.28
C GLY A 87 -12.70 10.02 1.44
N ILE A 88 -11.85 10.82 2.09
CA ILE A 88 -10.83 11.64 1.41
C ILE A 88 -9.66 10.71 1.06
N HIS A 89 -9.65 10.18 -0.16
CA HIS A 89 -8.60 9.28 -0.66
C HIS A 89 -7.74 10.03 -1.70
N THR A 90 -6.44 10.21 -1.43
CA THR A 90 -5.50 10.74 -2.42
C THR A 90 -4.90 9.56 -3.17
N GLN A 91 -5.40 9.26 -4.37
CA GLN A 91 -4.93 8.17 -5.21
C GLN A 91 -4.30 8.75 -6.49
N LEU A 92 -3.03 8.43 -6.74
CA LEU A 92 -2.21 9.11 -7.77
C LEU A 92 -2.32 8.50 -9.18
N LEU A 93 -3.15 7.45 -9.37
CA LEU A 93 -3.37 6.79 -10.66
C LEU A 93 -4.85 6.74 -11.10
N LYS A 94 -5.78 7.05 -10.20
CA LYS A 94 -7.19 7.24 -10.46
C LYS A 94 -7.65 8.24 -9.40
N SER A 95 -8.22 9.38 -9.77
CA SER A 95 -9.13 10.00 -8.81
C SER A 95 -10.17 8.93 -8.50
N MET A 96 -10.53 8.72 -7.23
CA MET A 96 -11.90 8.28 -7.00
C MET A 96 -12.77 9.42 -7.51
N GLU A 97 -13.04 9.45 -8.83
CA GLU A 97 -14.19 10.15 -9.35
C GLU A 97 -15.35 9.66 -8.45
N PRO A 98 -16.13 10.57 -7.85
CA PRO A 98 -17.17 10.26 -6.86
C PRO A 98 -18.38 9.52 -7.49
N ASN A 99 -18.13 8.68 -8.49
CA ASN A 99 -19.08 7.76 -9.07
C ASN A 99 -18.97 6.42 -8.33
N GLN A 100 -19.68 6.38 -7.20
CA GLN A 100 -20.35 5.22 -6.61
C GLN A 100 -19.70 3.85 -6.93
N GLN A 101 -18.82 3.35 -6.05
CA GLN A 101 -18.47 1.93 -6.07
C GLN A 101 -19.65 1.12 -5.52
N ASP A 102 -20.09 0.12 -6.28
CA ASP A 102 -21.14 -0.80 -5.85
C ASP A 102 -20.59 -1.75 -4.78
N LEU A 103 -20.74 -1.34 -3.52
CA LEU A 103 -20.30 -2.12 -2.36
C LEU A 103 -20.98 -3.49 -2.30
N GLU A 104 -22.20 -3.64 -2.83
CA GLU A 104 -22.87 -4.92 -2.84
C GLU A 104 -22.21 -5.87 -3.84
N ALA A 105 -21.94 -5.38 -5.05
CA ALA A 105 -21.21 -6.15 -6.05
C ALA A 105 -19.84 -6.58 -5.52
N ILE A 106 -19.12 -5.68 -4.86
CA ILE A 106 -17.84 -5.98 -4.21
C ILE A 106 -18.00 -7.08 -3.15
N CYS A 107 -18.95 -6.93 -2.23
CA CYS A 107 -19.22 -7.90 -1.17
C CYS A 107 -19.52 -9.29 -1.74
N ARG A 108 -20.31 -9.37 -2.82
CA ARG A 108 -20.61 -10.64 -3.50
C ARG A 108 -19.35 -11.34 -4.05
N THR A 109 -18.33 -10.60 -4.50
CA THR A 109 -17.07 -11.22 -5.00
C THR A 109 -16.30 -11.96 -3.91
N VAL A 110 -16.45 -11.55 -2.64
CA VAL A 110 -15.86 -12.19 -1.46
C VAL A 110 -16.86 -13.07 -0.71
N GLY A 111 -17.96 -13.45 -1.35
CA GLY A 111 -18.97 -14.37 -0.79
C GLY A 111 -19.82 -13.78 0.33
N VAL A 112 -19.90 -12.46 0.45
CA VAL A 112 -20.73 -11.77 1.45
C VAL A 112 -22.14 -11.54 0.91
N ASP A 113 -23.15 -12.06 1.61
CA ASP A 113 -24.55 -11.72 1.35
C ASP A 113 -24.83 -10.30 1.87
N THR A 114 -25.36 -9.46 0.99
CA THR A 114 -25.59 -8.03 1.24
C THR A 114 -26.98 -7.75 1.81
N ASN A 115 -27.86 -8.75 1.84
CA ASN A 115 -29.21 -8.61 2.37
C ASN A 115 -29.19 -8.30 3.88
N GLY A 116 -29.63 -7.10 4.24
CA GLY A 116 -29.75 -6.69 5.64
C GLY A 116 -28.43 -6.28 6.32
N ILE A 117 -27.36 -6.02 5.55
CA ILE A 117 -26.12 -5.45 6.12
C ILE A 117 -26.38 -4.04 6.66
N ASP A 118 -26.05 -3.82 7.93
CA ASP A 118 -25.90 -2.47 8.47
C ASP A 118 -24.51 -1.91 8.16
N TRP A 119 -24.42 -1.17 7.06
CA TRP A 119 -23.21 -0.51 6.57
C TRP A 119 -22.55 0.42 7.59
N LYS A 120 -23.30 0.96 8.58
CA LYS A 120 -22.73 1.80 9.65
C LYS A 120 -21.93 0.98 10.64
N THR A 121 -22.30 -0.27 10.88
CA THR A 121 -21.59 -1.16 11.80
C THR A 121 -20.38 -1.83 11.17
N GLY A 122 -20.27 -1.77 9.84
CA GLY A 122 -19.22 -2.40 9.05
C GLY A 122 -19.60 -3.81 8.56
N ILE A 123 -18.71 -4.37 7.76
CA ILE A 123 -18.92 -5.56 6.95
C ILE A 123 -17.99 -6.66 7.45
N HIS A 124 -18.54 -7.84 7.69
CA HIS A 124 -17.76 -9.03 8.01
C HIS A 124 -17.61 -9.88 6.75
N ILE A 125 -16.41 -10.37 6.46
CA ILE A 125 -16.14 -11.27 5.32
C ILE A 125 -15.97 -12.70 5.86
N PRO A 126 -16.97 -13.58 5.71
CA PRO A 126 -16.93 -14.95 6.21
C PRO A 126 -15.75 -15.73 5.63
N GLY A 127 -15.12 -16.56 6.47
CA GLY A 127 -13.97 -17.40 6.06
C GLY A 127 -12.65 -16.66 5.83
N VAL A 128 -12.68 -15.32 5.82
CA VAL A 128 -11.49 -14.46 5.73
C VAL A 128 -11.21 -13.81 7.07
N MET A 129 -12.22 -13.19 7.68
CA MET A 129 -12.05 -12.37 8.87
C MET A 129 -12.40 -13.11 10.16
N LYS A 130 -11.77 -12.73 11.28
CA LYS A 130 -12.16 -13.19 12.61
C LYS A 130 -13.59 -12.79 12.93
N HIS A 131 -14.34 -13.72 13.52
CA HIS A 131 -15.71 -13.47 13.96
C HIS A 131 -15.79 -12.26 14.91
N GLY A 132 -16.74 -11.36 14.64
CA GLY A 132 -16.96 -10.13 15.41
C GLY A 132 -16.20 -8.90 14.91
N LEU A 133 -15.19 -9.07 14.04
CA LEU A 133 -14.54 -7.96 13.37
C LEU A 133 -15.29 -7.54 12.11
N LYS A 134 -15.36 -6.22 11.91
CA LYS A 134 -16.10 -5.60 10.80
C LYS A 134 -15.24 -4.52 10.15
N ALA A 135 -15.04 -4.63 8.85
CA ALA A 135 -14.37 -3.64 8.03
C ALA A 135 -15.36 -2.50 7.70
N ARG A 136 -14.87 -1.26 7.71
CA ARG A 136 -15.68 -0.10 7.33
C ARG A 136 -15.88 -0.09 5.81
N PRO A 137 -16.98 0.49 5.30
CA PRO A 137 -17.24 0.59 3.86
C PRO A 137 -16.06 1.16 3.04
N HIS A 138 -15.38 2.19 3.55
CA HIS A 138 -14.22 2.77 2.87
C HIS A 138 -13.04 1.78 2.78
N GLN A 139 -12.90 0.87 3.74
CA GLN A 139 -11.85 -0.15 3.71
C GLN A 139 -12.13 -1.20 2.63
N ILE A 140 -13.40 -1.54 2.41
CA ILE A 140 -13.84 -2.46 1.35
C ILE A 140 -13.66 -1.81 -0.03
N ALA A 141 -14.02 -0.53 -0.16
CA ALA A 141 -13.79 0.23 -1.38
C ALA A 141 -12.30 0.35 -1.72
N GLY A 142 -11.48 0.69 -0.73
CA GLY A 142 -10.02 0.77 -0.88
C GLY A 142 -9.39 -0.57 -1.25
N ALA A 143 -9.81 -1.67 -0.61
CA ALA A 143 -9.34 -3.01 -0.95
C ALA A 143 -9.68 -3.42 -2.39
N THR A 144 -10.88 -3.09 -2.87
CA THR A 144 -11.30 -3.34 -4.26
C THR A 144 -10.48 -2.51 -5.23
N TRP A 145 -10.25 -1.24 -4.91
CA TRP A 145 -9.41 -0.37 -5.72
C TRP A 145 -7.99 -0.93 -5.82
N ILE A 146 -7.39 -1.40 -4.72
CA ILE A 146 -6.08 -2.06 -4.73
C ILE A 146 -6.10 -3.28 -5.66
N SER A 147 -7.01 -4.24 -5.44
CA SER A 147 -7.07 -5.49 -6.22
C SER A 147 -7.21 -5.20 -7.72
N THR A 148 -8.18 -4.35 -8.10
CA THR A 148 -8.44 -4.01 -9.50
C THR A 148 -7.30 -3.24 -10.16
N THR A 149 -6.66 -2.32 -9.43
CA THR A 149 -5.53 -1.52 -9.94
C THR A 149 -4.30 -2.40 -10.16
N LEU A 150 -4.02 -3.35 -9.27
CA LEU A 150 -2.88 -4.27 -9.40
C LEU A 150 -3.06 -5.31 -10.51
N GLU A 151 -4.27 -5.47 -11.02
CA GLU A 151 -4.59 -6.34 -12.16
C GLU A 151 -4.65 -5.59 -13.49
N SER A 152 -4.66 -4.26 -13.43
CA SER A 152 -4.54 -3.41 -14.62
C SER A 152 -3.20 -3.64 -15.32
N PRO A 153 -3.04 -3.23 -16.59
CA PRO A 153 -1.77 -3.35 -17.29
C PRO A 153 -0.58 -2.68 -16.58
N LEU A 154 -0.81 -1.66 -15.75
CA LEU A 154 0.24 -1.00 -14.96
C LEU A 154 0.78 -1.87 -13.83
N ARG A 155 -0.07 -2.72 -13.24
CA ARG A 155 0.24 -3.58 -12.09
C ARG A 155 0.98 -2.88 -10.95
N ALA A 156 0.67 -1.61 -10.76
CA ALA A 156 1.28 -0.78 -9.75
C ALA A 156 0.23 0.13 -9.13
N ALA A 157 0.25 0.28 -7.81
CA ALA A 157 -0.67 1.15 -7.08
C ALA A 157 0.04 1.90 -5.95
N LEU A 158 -0.38 3.15 -5.73
CA LEU A 158 0.03 3.97 -4.59
C LEU A 158 -1.18 4.26 -3.70
N LEU A 159 -1.24 3.61 -2.55
CA LEU A 159 -2.24 3.83 -1.50
C LEU A 159 -1.74 4.92 -0.55
N ALA A 160 -2.17 6.17 -0.77
CA ALA A 160 -1.78 7.33 0.03
C ALA A 160 -2.93 7.84 0.91
N ASP A 161 -3.60 6.93 1.63
CA ASP A 161 -4.61 7.29 2.62
C ASP A 161 -3.97 7.86 3.90
N GLU A 162 -4.69 8.72 4.61
CA GLU A 162 -4.25 9.27 5.90
C GLU A 162 -3.89 8.16 6.91
N CYS A 163 -3.05 8.48 7.89
CA CYS A 163 -2.78 7.59 9.03
C CYS A 163 -4.08 7.25 9.78
N GLY A 164 -4.21 6.02 10.27
CA GLY A 164 -5.37 5.59 11.06
C GLY A 164 -6.62 5.19 10.26
N THR A 165 -6.60 5.30 8.93
CA THR A 165 -7.70 4.86 8.04
C THR A 165 -7.81 3.34 7.86
N GLY A 166 -6.84 2.58 8.42
CA GLY A 166 -6.79 1.12 8.39
C GLY A 166 -6.25 0.54 7.07
N LYS A 167 -5.24 1.18 6.46
CA LYS A 167 -4.53 0.68 5.26
C LYS A 167 -4.10 -0.78 5.39
N THR A 168 -3.55 -1.17 6.55
CA THR A 168 -3.12 -2.54 6.85
C THR A 168 -4.25 -3.57 6.64
N VAL A 169 -5.47 -3.23 7.06
CA VAL A 169 -6.67 -4.07 6.87
C VAL A 169 -7.11 -4.06 5.40
N GLN A 170 -7.08 -2.89 4.73
CA GLN A 170 -7.42 -2.78 3.31
C GLN A 170 -6.53 -3.68 2.44
N ILE A 171 -5.22 -3.72 2.72
CA ILE A 171 -4.25 -4.56 2.00
C ILE A 171 -4.59 -6.04 2.19
N GLY A 172 -4.86 -6.47 3.44
CA GLY A 172 -5.27 -7.84 3.72
C GLY A 172 -6.56 -8.24 3.02
N ILE A 173 -7.58 -7.36 3.02
CA ILE A 173 -8.82 -7.61 2.28
C ILE A 173 -8.56 -7.66 0.77
N ALA A 174 -7.70 -6.81 0.23
CA ALA A 174 -7.37 -6.82 -1.21
C ALA A 174 -6.72 -8.14 -1.63
N LEU A 175 -5.80 -8.68 -0.83
CA LEU A 175 -5.19 -10.00 -1.05
C LEU A 175 -6.23 -11.12 -0.99
N ALA A 176 -7.17 -11.06 -0.05
CA ALA A 176 -8.25 -12.05 0.07
C ALA A 176 -9.21 -11.99 -1.13
N THR A 177 -9.61 -10.78 -1.55
CA THR A 177 -10.42 -10.58 -2.75
C THR A 177 -9.72 -11.14 -3.99
N HIS A 178 -8.43 -10.86 -4.14
CA HIS A 178 -7.62 -11.39 -5.23
C HIS A 178 -7.58 -12.94 -5.21
N TYR A 179 -7.35 -13.56 -4.05
CA TYR A 179 -7.40 -15.02 -3.90
C TYR A 179 -8.76 -15.61 -4.31
N HIS A 180 -9.87 -15.07 -3.79
CA HIS A 180 -11.21 -15.60 -4.10
C HIS A 180 -11.56 -15.48 -5.57
N ARG A 181 -11.13 -14.39 -6.21
CA ARG A 181 -11.34 -14.21 -7.64
C ARG A 181 -10.53 -15.20 -8.47
N MET A 182 -9.25 -15.38 -8.16
CA MET A 182 -8.41 -16.41 -8.81
C MET A 182 -9.00 -17.81 -8.58
N LYS A 183 -9.57 -18.07 -7.40
CA LYS A 183 -10.20 -19.34 -7.07
C LYS A 183 -11.43 -19.60 -7.94
N ALA A 184 -12.28 -18.60 -8.10
CA ALA A 184 -13.44 -18.69 -8.97
C ALA A 184 -13.03 -18.96 -10.43
N GLU A 185 -11.97 -18.33 -10.93
CA GLU A 185 -11.45 -18.58 -12.29
C GLU A 185 -10.90 -20.01 -12.46
N VAL A 186 -10.20 -20.54 -11.44
CA VAL A 186 -9.69 -21.91 -11.44
C VAL A 186 -10.84 -22.92 -11.42
N GLU A 187 -11.81 -22.72 -10.54
CA GLU A 187 -13.00 -23.58 -10.42
C GLU A 187 -13.86 -23.54 -11.68
N ALA A 188 -13.95 -22.39 -12.36
CA ALA A 188 -14.63 -22.23 -13.63
C ALA A 188 -13.83 -22.77 -14.84
N GLY A 189 -12.56 -23.15 -14.66
CA GLY A 189 -11.67 -23.57 -15.75
C GLY A 189 -11.29 -22.45 -16.73
N THR A 190 -11.49 -21.19 -16.34
CA THR A 190 -11.17 -20.01 -17.16
C THR A 190 -9.81 -19.40 -16.82
N PHE A 191 -9.20 -19.83 -15.71
CA PHE A 191 -7.90 -19.35 -15.25
C PHE A 191 -6.81 -19.57 -16.29
N LYS A 192 -6.04 -18.52 -16.56
CA LYS A 192 -4.87 -18.55 -17.43
C LYS A 192 -3.65 -18.07 -16.64
N PRO A 193 -2.66 -18.95 -16.39
CA PRO A 193 -1.41 -18.55 -15.77
C PRO A 193 -0.76 -17.40 -16.55
N ARG A 194 -0.30 -16.39 -15.82
CA ARG A 194 0.44 -15.26 -16.42
C ARG A 194 1.90 -15.62 -16.68
N ASP A 195 2.40 -16.62 -15.97
CA ASP A 195 3.74 -17.17 -16.07
C ASP A 195 3.65 -18.69 -16.27
N GLU A 196 4.26 -19.18 -17.35
CA GLU A 196 4.26 -20.60 -17.69
C GLU A 196 5.04 -21.45 -16.67
N LYS A 197 6.00 -20.84 -15.95
CA LYS A 197 6.81 -21.51 -14.94
C LYS A 197 6.08 -21.62 -13.61
N ARG A 198 5.28 -20.61 -13.24
CA ARG A 198 4.59 -20.54 -11.94
C ARG A 198 3.18 -19.96 -12.07
N TRP A 199 2.20 -20.80 -11.75
CA TRP A 199 0.78 -20.43 -11.82
C TRP A 199 0.38 -19.50 -10.68
N PHE A 200 0.79 -19.83 -9.45
CA PHE A 200 0.52 -19.03 -8.26
C PHE A 200 1.83 -18.71 -7.55
N LYS A 201 1.92 -17.49 -7.01
CA LYS A 201 3.11 -16.96 -6.37
C LYS A 201 2.73 -16.36 -5.00
N PRO A 202 3.60 -16.45 -3.99
CA PRO A 202 3.35 -15.83 -2.70
C PRO A 202 3.54 -14.31 -2.76
N SER A 203 3.09 -13.59 -1.74
CA SER A 203 3.31 -12.14 -1.62
C SER A 203 4.37 -11.82 -0.58
N VAL A 204 5.01 -10.65 -0.71
CA VAL A 204 5.98 -10.14 0.28
C VAL A 204 5.58 -8.74 0.72
N LEU A 205 5.61 -8.51 2.03
CA LEU A 205 5.35 -7.21 2.65
C LEU A 205 6.65 -6.68 3.26
N PHE A 206 7.16 -5.61 2.67
CA PHE A 206 8.26 -4.84 3.20
C PHE A 206 7.77 -3.71 4.10
N CYS A 207 8.37 -3.58 5.27
CA CYS A 207 8.00 -2.57 6.27
C CYS A 207 9.20 -2.10 7.10
N LEU A 208 8.97 -1.16 8.03
CA LEU A 208 9.95 -0.83 9.06
C LEU A 208 10.07 -1.97 10.09
N PRO A 209 11.22 -2.11 10.79
CA PRO A 209 11.44 -3.21 11.74
C PRO A 209 10.39 -3.30 12.84
N ASP A 210 10.05 -2.15 13.42
CA ASP A 210 9.07 -2.06 14.52
C ASP A 210 7.65 -2.42 14.05
N LEU A 211 7.36 -2.29 12.75
CA LEU A 211 6.07 -2.62 12.17
C LEU A 211 5.93 -4.13 11.89
N ALA A 212 7.00 -4.89 11.68
CA ALA A 212 6.88 -6.29 11.25
C ALA A 212 6.04 -7.16 12.20
N TYR A 213 6.35 -7.12 13.50
CA TYR A 213 5.58 -7.88 14.50
C TYR A 213 4.19 -7.28 14.74
N GLN A 214 4.05 -5.96 14.63
CA GLN A 214 2.75 -5.30 14.74
C GLN A 214 1.81 -5.72 13.60
N THR A 215 2.28 -5.65 12.35
CA THR A 215 1.56 -6.11 11.15
C THR A 215 1.21 -7.58 11.27
N PHE A 216 2.15 -8.42 11.72
CA PHE A 216 1.87 -9.84 11.96
C PHE A 216 0.73 -10.06 12.96
N ARG A 217 0.77 -9.40 14.13
CA ARG A 217 -0.30 -9.54 15.14
C ARG A 217 -1.62 -9.00 14.65
N GLU A 218 -1.60 -7.87 13.97
CA GLU A 218 -2.81 -7.27 13.40
C GLU A 218 -3.43 -8.22 12.37
N TRP A 219 -2.64 -8.75 11.43
CA TRP A 219 -3.15 -9.68 10.44
C TRP A 219 -3.56 -11.03 11.03
N SER A 220 -2.85 -11.55 12.03
CA SER A 220 -3.29 -12.75 12.75
C SER A 220 -4.57 -12.53 13.54
N HIS A 221 -4.82 -11.29 14.00
CA HIS A 221 -6.06 -10.94 14.67
C HIS A 221 -7.22 -10.79 13.68
N TRP A 222 -6.99 -10.11 12.56
CA TRP A 222 -8.00 -9.87 11.54
C TRP A 222 -8.31 -11.11 10.70
N PHE A 223 -7.30 -11.92 10.39
CA PHE A 223 -7.32 -13.00 9.39
C PHE A 223 -6.72 -14.33 9.94
N PRO A 224 -7.17 -14.81 11.11
CA PRO A 224 -6.47 -15.82 11.91
C PRO A 224 -6.14 -17.11 11.17
N ASP A 225 -7.06 -17.59 10.33
CA ASP A 225 -6.92 -18.85 9.60
C ASP A 225 -6.82 -18.65 8.09
N PHE A 226 -6.72 -17.40 7.62
CA PHE A 226 -6.77 -17.08 6.20
C PHE A 226 -5.38 -16.87 5.58
N PHE A 227 -4.40 -16.29 6.26
CA PHE A 227 -3.06 -16.14 5.69
C PHE A 227 -2.04 -17.06 6.35
N ASN A 228 -1.16 -17.63 5.54
CA ASN A 228 0.01 -18.35 6.02
C ASN A 228 1.18 -17.37 6.08
N ILE A 229 1.33 -16.71 7.24
CA ILE A 229 2.29 -15.61 7.40
C ILE A 229 3.60 -16.15 7.96
N GLN A 230 4.72 -15.73 7.39
CA GLN A 230 6.06 -16.00 7.89
C GLN A 230 6.83 -14.68 8.05
N ILE A 231 7.61 -14.56 9.12
CA ILE A 231 8.33 -13.35 9.49
C ILE A 231 9.81 -13.57 9.22
N CYS A 232 10.39 -12.81 8.30
CA CYS A 232 11.82 -12.80 8.07
C CYS A 232 12.45 -11.62 8.84
N HIS A 233 12.41 -11.69 10.17
CA HIS A 233 13.01 -10.69 11.06
C HIS A 233 13.33 -11.30 12.42
N GLY A 234 14.43 -10.84 13.03
CA GLY A 234 14.90 -11.37 14.31
C GLY A 234 15.32 -12.85 14.24
N THR A 235 15.34 -13.47 15.41
CA THR A 235 15.54 -14.91 15.60
C THR A 235 14.44 -15.46 16.50
N LYS A 236 14.19 -16.77 16.45
CA LYS A 236 13.23 -17.44 17.34
C LYS A 236 13.52 -17.17 18.82
N ALA A 237 14.80 -17.13 19.21
CA ALA A 237 15.23 -16.80 20.57
C ALA A 237 14.90 -15.36 21.02
N GLN A 238 14.62 -14.45 20.08
CA GLN A 238 14.23 -13.06 20.35
C GLN A 238 12.72 -12.85 20.28
N ALA A 239 11.93 -13.91 20.01
CA ALA A 239 10.48 -13.82 19.94
C ALA A 239 9.90 -13.38 21.29
N ALA A 240 8.89 -12.50 21.24
CA ALA A 240 8.22 -12.02 22.45
C ALA A 240 7.32 -13.09 23.10
N ASP A 241 6.83 -14.05 22.31
CA ASP A 241 6.00 -15.18 22.76
C ASP A 241 6.09 -16.36 21.75
N GLU A 242 5.63 -17.53 22.19
CA GLU A 242 5.59 -18.77 21.39
C GLU A 242 4.74 -18.63 20.11
N PHE A 243 3.73 -17.75 20.13
CA PHE A 243 2.87 -17.52 18.97
C PHE A 243 3.66 -16.86 17.83
N ILE A 244 4.42 -15.80 18.13
CA ILE A 244 5.33 -15.18 17.16
C ILE A 244 6.45 -16.15 16.78
N GLU A 245 7.02 -16.87 17.75
CA GLU A 245 8.15 -17.78 17.53
C GLU A 245 7.87 -18.79 16.41
N GLY A 246 6.66 -19.37 16.40
CA GLY A 246 6.23 -20.34 15.38
C GLY A 246 6.16 -19.78 13.95
N HIS A 247 6.21 -18.46 13.79
CA HIS A 247 6.11 -17.78 12.50
C HIS A 247 7.43 -17.11 12.08
N ILE A 248 8.47 -17.12 12.92
CA ILE A 248 9.77 -16.57 12.55
C ILE A 248 10.53 -17.60 11.70
N MET A 249 10.96 -17.17 10.52
CA MET A 249 11.84 -17.96 9.65
C MET A 249 13.22 -18.15 10.29
N ASP A 250 13.81 -19.33 10.10
CA ASP A 250 15.19 -19.58 10.53
C ASP A 250 16.17 -18.58 9.89
N GLU A 251 17.22 -18.22 10.64
CA GLU A 251 18.08 -17.09 10.29
C GLU A 251 18.92 -17.33 9.03
N GLU A 252 19.53 -18.51 8.89
CA GLU A 252 20.46 -18.82 7.80
C GLU A 252 19.71 -19.13 6.49
N ASP A 253 18.88 -20.16 6.50
CA ASP A 253 18.26 -20.69 5.27
C ASP A 253 16.73 -20.53 5.23
N GLY A 254 16.11 -19.97 6.27
CA GLY A 254 14.64 -19.94 6.38
C GLY A 254 13.94 -19.25 5.22
N LEU A 255 14.51 -18.15 4.70
CA LEU A 255 13.96 -17.45 3.54
C LEU A 255 14.11 -18.25 2.24
N GLN A 256 15.23 -18.94 2.03
CA GLN A 256 15.43 -19.79 0.86
C GLN A 256 14.48 -20.99 0.90
N SER A 257 14.38 -21.67 2.05
CA SER A 257 13.45 -22.78 2.27
C SER A 257 12.00 -22.38 2.00
N TRP A 258 11.57 -21.21 2.49
CA TRP A 258 10.23 -20.69 2.22
C TRP A 258 10.01 -20.40 0.73
N VAL A 259 11.01 -19.84 0.03
CA VAL A 259 10.94 -19.63 -1.43
C VAL A 259 10.83 -20.95 -2.18
N ASP A 260 11.62 -21.95 -1.79
CA ASP A 260 11.64 -23.26 -2.43
C ASP A 260 10.32 -24.02 -2.20
N GLU A 261 9.74 -23.92 -1.00
CA GLU A 261 8.43 -24.48 -0.69
C GLU A 261 7.34 -23.85 -1.56
N ASN A 262 7.32 -22.53 -1.70
CA ASN A 262 6.38 -21.83 -2.57
C ASN A 262 6.60 -22.14 -4.06
N ALA A 263 7.85 -22.29 -4.48
CA ALA A 263 8.20 -22.71 -5.83
C ALA A 263 7.73 -24.15 -6.12
N SER A 264 7.79 -25.06 -5.14
CA SER A 264 7.34 -26.44 -5.29
C SER A 264 5.81 -26.57 -5.29
N SER A 265 5.13 -25.73 -4.51
CA SER A 265 3.67 -25.73 -4.35
C SER A 265 2.94 -24.83 -5.34
N HIS A 266 3.64 -24.19 -6.28
CA HIS A 266 3.15 -23.14 -7.19
C HIS A 266 1.89 -23.44 -8.02
N LYS A 267 1.46 -24.70 -8.11
CA LYS A 267 0.22 -25.12 -8.80
C LYS A 267 -0.99 -25.09 -7.87
N SER A 268 -0.78 -25.05 -6.57
CA SER A 268 -1.81 -24.89 -5.56
C SER A 268 -2.20 -23.42 -5.47
N ILE A 269 -3.50 -23.14 -5.55
CA ILE A 269 -3.99 -21.77 -5.34
C ILE A 269 -3.70 -21.27 -3.92
N GLU A 270 -3.53 -22.17 -2.97
CA GLU A 270 -3.18 -21.85 -1.58
C GLU A 270 -1.84 -21.11 -1.49
N THR A 271 -0.95 -21.22 -2.49
CA THR A 271 0.29 -20.43 -2.55
C THR A 271 0.03 -18.92 -2.55
N LEU A 272 -1.12 -18.44 -3.04
CA LEU A 272 -1.49 -17.02 -2.97
C LEU A 272 -1.74 -16.52 -1.53
N ARG A 273 -2.00 -17.43 -0.59
CA ARG A 273 -2.23 -17.12 0.83
C ARG A 273 -0.92 -17.03 1.64
N ASN A 274 0.20 -17.42 1.04
CA ASN A 274 1.51 -17.40 1.68
C ASN A 274 2.09 -15.99 1.61
N ILE A 275 2.49 -15.45 2.76
CA ILE A 275 2.98 -14.08 2.87
C ILE A 275 4.24 -14.02 3.73
N ALA A 276 5.30 -13.41 3.20
CA ALA A 276 6.48 -13.08 3.97
C ALA A 276 6.46 -11.62 4.43
N ILE A 277 6.57 -11.36 5.74
CA ILE A 277 6.78 -10.02 6.29
C ILE A 277 8.28 -9.83 6.53
N ILE A 278 8.88 -8.85 5.86
CA ILE A 278 10.33 -8.65 5.86
C ILE A 278 10.67 -7.16 6.05
N PRO A 279 11.36 -6.75 7.12
CA PRO A 279 11.82 -5.38 7.22
C PRO A 279 12.81 -5.02 6.11
N TYR A 280 12.76 -3.78 5.60
CA TYR A 280 13.61 -3.33 4.49
C TYR A 280 15.10 -3.63 4.69
N HIS A 281 15.65 -3.34 5.88
CA HIS A 281 17.05 -3.62 6.17
C HIS A 281 17.37 -5.13 6.20
N THR A 282 16.42 -5.95 6.66
CA THR A 282 16.58 -7.41 6.69
C THR A 282 16.54 -7.98 5.27
N ALA A 283 15.67 -7.46 4.40
CA ALA A 283 15.62 -7.81 2.99
C ALA A 283 16.96 -7.54 2.29
N VAL A 284 17.50 -6.32 2.44
CA VAL A 284 18.81 -5.96 1.87
C VAL A 284 19.92 -6.90 2.37
N ARG A 285 19.92 -7.23 3.66
CA ARG A 285 20.94 -8.09 4.29
C ARG A 285 20.84 -9.55 3.85
N ARG A 286 19.64 -10.13 3.79
CA ARG A 286 19.41 -11.57 3.56
C ARG A 286 19.19 -11.93 2.09
N MET A 287 18.71 -10.99 1.26
CA MET A 287 18.38 -11.28 -0.14
C MET A 287 19.51 -10.92 -1.11
N ILE A 288 20.38 -9.97 -0.76
CA ILE A 288 21.46 -9.50 -1.65
C ILE A 288 22.79 -10.13 -1.24
N SER A 289 23.53 -10.64 -2.22
CA SER A 289 24.89 -11.12 -2.01
C SER A 289 25.81 -9.97 -1.66
N HIS A 290 26.45 -10.05 -0.50
CA HIS A 290 27.59 -9.21 -0.17
C HIS A 290 28.85 -9.87 -0.74
N GLU A 291 29.13 -9.66 -2.03
CA GLU A 291 30.52 -9.83 -2.48
C GLU A 291 31.34 -8.80 -1.71
N GLN A 292 32.00 -9.26 -0.66
CA GLN A 292 32.98 -8.44 0.03
C GLN A 292 33.97 -7.98 -1.03
N SER A 293 34.13 -6.66 -1.16
CA SER A 293 35.33 -6.04 -1.71
C SER A 293 36.55 -6.45 -0.86
N GLN A 294 36.92 -7.73 -0.85
CA GLN A 294 38.14 -8.26 -0.24
C GLN A 294 39.40 -7.75 -0.97
N VAL A 295 39.24 -7.07 -2.11
CA VAL A 295 40.34 -6.37 -2.77
C VAL A 295 40.65 -5.01 -2.11
N ALA A 296 39.75 -4.46 -1.28
CA ALA A 296 39.94 -3.13 -0.67
C ALA A 296 40.56 -3.14 0.74
N SER A 297 40.78 -4.33 1.33
CA SER A 297 41.36 -4.52 2.67
C SER A 297 42.89 -4.68 2.68
N GLN A 298 43.55 -4.70 1.53
CA GLN A 298 45.02 -4.75 1.44
C GLN A 298 45.71 -3.39 1.24
N VAL A 299 44.97 -2.27 1.26
CA VAL A 299 45.59 -0.93 1.12
C VAL A 299 45.61 -0.23 2.48
N PRO A 300 46.79 0.08 3.05
CA PRO A 300 46.92 0.81 4.30
C PRO A 300 46.14 2.13 4.29
N ALA A 301 45.51 2.45 5.42
CA ALA A 301 44.64 3.62 5.59
C ALA A 301 45.29 4.97 5.20
N GLN A 302 46.62 5.03 5.15
CA GLN A 302 47.39 6.22 4.78
C GLN A 302 47.37 6.54 3.26
N LEU A 303 47.10 5.57 2.39
CA LEU A 303 46.98 5.81 0.94
C LEU A 303 45.58 6.27 0.49
N ARG A 304 44.57 6.22 1.39
CA ARG A 304 43.19 6.61 1.07
C ARG A 304 42.95 8.12 1.01
N ARG A 305 43.87 8.95 1.53
CA ARG A 305 43.70 10.42 1.59
C ARG A 305 44.09 11.16 0.30
N GLY A 306 44.66 10.50 -0.70
CA GLY A 306 45.17 11.16 -1.92
C GLY A 306 44.40 10.90 -3.22
N LEU A 307 43.45 9.96 -3.24
CA LEU A 307 42.73 9.62 -4.47
C LEU A 307 41.47 10.48 -4.58
N LYS A 308 41.60 11.60 -5.31
CA LYS A 308 40.46 12.32 -5.90
C LYS A 308 39.53 11.28 -6.54
N ARG A 309 38.34 11.10 -5.97
CA ARG A 309 37.27 10.29 -6.56
C ARG A 309 37.04 10.80 -7.99
N LYS A 310 37.56 10.07 -8.98
CA LYS A 310 37.15 10.21 -10.38
C LYS A 310 35.64 9.94 -10.39
N ARG A 311 34.84 11.02 -10.49
CA ARG A 311 33.44 10.96 -10.89
C ARG A 311 33.43 10.48 -12.34
N ASN A 312 33.43 9.17 -12.55
CA ASN A 312 33.20 8.54 -13.85
C ASN A 312 32.40 7.26 -13.64
N ASN A 313 31.08 7.41 -13.66
CA ASN A 313 30.14 6.62 -14.47
C ASN A 313 28.74 7.10 -14.09
N LYS A 314 28.20 8.02 -14.89
CA LYS A 314 26.76 8.12 -15.04
C LYS A 314 26.35 6.89 -15.86
N ASP A 315 25.30 6.21 -15.40
CA ASP A 315 24.44 5.32 -16.20
C ASP A 315 24.91 3.87 -16.43
N GLN A 316 25.50 3.21 -15.44
CA GLN A 316 25.42 1.74 -15.38
C GLN A 316 24.53 1.34 -14.20
N LYS A 317 23.36 0.77 -14.51
CA LYS A 317 22.42 0.21 -13.53
C LYS A 317 23.13 -0.97 -12.86
N GLU A 318 23.46 -0.83 -11.58
CA GLU A 318 24.11 -1.90 -10.82
C GLU A 318 23.11 -3.06 -10.68
N GLU A 319 23.42 -4.18 -11.34
CA GLU A 319 22.63 -5.41 -11.25
C GLU A 319 22.91 -6.07 -9.91
N LEU A 320 21.86 -6.25 -9.11
CA LEU A 320 21.98 -6.87 -7.80
C LEU A 320 22.12 -8.38 -7.97
N LYS A 321 23.17 -8.93 -7.38
CA LYS A 321 23.32 -10.38 -7.26
C LYS A 321 22.48 -10.87 -6.07
N PHE A 322 21.35 -11.49 -6.35
CA PHE A 322 20.52 -12.11 -5.30
C PHE A 322 21.17 -13.38 -4.75
N TRP A 323 21.26 -13.47 -3.42
CA TRP A 323 21.63 -14.69 -2.71
C TRP A 323 20.51 -15.73 -2.82
N ILE A 324 19.27 -15.29 -2.59
CA ILE A 324 18.06 -16.11 -2.69
C ILE A 324 17.78 -16.46 -4.15
N LYS A 325 17.59 -17.74 -4.44
CA LYS A 325 17.36 -18.28 -5.78
C LYS A 325 15.90 -18.63 -5.98
N GLY A 326 15.44 -18.46 -7.22
CA GLY A 326 14.08 -18.82 -7.59
C GLY A 326 13.01 -18.02 -6.85
N GLN A 327 13.30 -16.80 -6.37
CA GLN A 327 12.28 -15.93 -5.82
C GLN A 327 11.38 -15.39 -6.94
N SER A 328 10.07 -15.44 -6.76
CA SER A 328 9.08 -14.86 -7.68
C SER A 328 7.81 -14.62 -6.88
N TYR A 329 7.29 -13.40 -6.92
CA TYR A 329 6.20 -12.95 -6.05
C TYR A 329 4.95 -12.58 -6.85
N ASN A 330 3.78 -12.75 -6.24
CA ASN A 330 2.56 -12.17 -6.77
C ASN A 330 2.60 -10.66 -6.53
N TRP A 331 2.46 -10.23 -5.27
CA TRP A 331 2.53 -8.82 -4.91
C TRP A 331 3.77 -8.52 -4.07
N VAL A 332 4.46 -7.45 -4.43
CA VAL A 332 5.44 -6.77 -3.57
C VAL A 332 4.74 -5.56 -2.94
N ILE A 333 4.56 -5.61 -1.62
CA ILE A 333 3.87 -4.58 -0.85
C ILE A 333 4.93 -3.80 -0.07
N CYS A 334 5.02 -2.51 -0.31
CA CYS A 334 5.94 -1.61 0.37
C CYS A 334 5.15 -0.72 1.32
N ASP A 335 5.12 -1.07 2.60
CA ASP A 335 4.55 -0.23 3.65
C ASP A 335 5.58 0.81 4.11
N ASP A 336 5.09 2.01 4.43
CA ASP A 336 5.91 3.17 4.78
C ASP A 336 7.04 3.48 3.77
N VAL A 337 6.62 3.95 2.59
CA VAL A 337 7.46 4.27 1.42
C VAL A 337 8.67 5.19 1.67
N TYR A 338 8.75 5.87 2.82
CA TYR A 338 9.88 6.74 3.14
C TYR A 338 11.23 6.02 3.07
N ALA A 339 11.25 4.72 3.34
CA ALA A 339 12.44 3.88 3.24
C ALA A 339 12.95 3.65 1.79
N ILE A 340 12.14 3.96 0.76
CA ILE A 340 12.43 3.62 -0.65
C ILE A 340 12.48 4.83 -1.61
N ARG A 341 12.40 6.06 -1.08
CA ARG A 341 12.37 7.31 -1.86
C ARG A 341 13.60 7.53 -2.76
N GLY A 342 14.76 7.04 -2.37
CA GLY A 342 15.99 7.25 -3.13
C GLY A 342 16.20 6.16 -4.19
N PRO A 343 16.24 6.49 -5.50
CA PRO A 343 16.43 5.50 -6.57
C PRO A 343 17.80 4.80 -6.51
N ARG A 344 18.75 5.38 -5.76
CA ARG A 344 20.10 4.84 -5.54
C ARG A 344 20.22 4.02 -4.26
N THR A 345 19.17 3.91 -3.46
CA THR A 345 19.21 3.06 -2.27
C THR A 345 19.21 1.60 -2.68
N ARG A 346 19.95 0.75 -1.95
CA ARG A 346 19.92 -0.70 -2.18
C ARG A 346 18.51 -1.27 -2.01
N THR A 347 17.69 -0.68 -1.14
CA THR A 347 16.29 -1.05 -0.95
C THR A 347 15.47 -0.82 -2.21
N HIS A 348 15.56 0.36 -2.82
CA HIS A 348 14.88 0.66 -4.08
C HIS A 348 15.38 -0.26 -5.21
N GLN A 349 16.70 -0.47 -5.31
CA GLN A 349 17.27 -1.39 -6.30
C GLN A 349 16.79 -2.84 -6.09
N LEU A 350 16.65 -3.28 -4.84
CA LEU A 350 16.12 -4.61 -4.50
C LEU A 350 14.69 -4.74 -5.00
N ILE A 351 13.80 -3.83 -4.62
CA ILE A 351 12.38 -3.87 -4.99
C ILE A 351 12.19 -3.85 -6.51
N THR A 352 12.95 -2.98 -7.21
CA THR A 352 12.86 -2.85 -8.67
C THR A 352 13.45 -4.02 -9.46
N GLN A 353 14.29 -4.86 -8.83
CA GLN A 353 14.91 -6.02 -9.48
C GLN A 353 14.33 -7.36 -9.00
N LEU A 354 13.47 -7.36 -7.98
CA LEU A 354 12.73 -8.56 -7.57
C LEU A 354 11.78 -8.99 -8.69
N GLU A 355 11.72 -10.29 -8.97
CA GLU A 355 10.72 -10.84 -9.88
C GLU A 355 9.35 -10.84 -9.20
N HIS A 356 8.41 -10.06 -9.71
CA HIS A 356 7.07 -9.96 -9.15
C HIS A 356 6.03 -9.59 -10.22
N GLU A 357 4.76 -9.87 -9.93
CA GLU A 357 3.66 -9.55 -10.85
C GLU A 357 3.09 -8.16 -10.65
N ALA A 358 3.00 -7.67 -9.40
CA ALA A 358 2.46 -6.35 -9.10
C ALA A 358 3.15 -5.69 -7.89
N THR A 359 3.20 -4.36 -7.88
CA THR A 359 3.77 -3.57 -6.78
C THR A 359 2.71 -2.67 -6.14
N LEU A 360 2.52 -2.79 -4.83
CA LEU A 360 1.72 -1.88 -4.02
C LEU A 360 2.64 -1.05 -3.13
N VAL A 361 2.49 0.26 -3.16
CA VAL A 361 3.17 1.18 -2.27
C VAL A 361 2.14 1.82 -1.36
N ALA A 362 2.34 1.74 -0.05
CA ALA A 362 1.48 2.39 0.94
C ALA A 362 2.23 3.54 1.62
N SER A 363 1.54 4.67 1.77
CA SER A 363 2.04 5.84 2.50
C SER A 363 0.93 6.55 3.24
N ALA A 364 1.30 7.29 4.27
CA ALA A 364 0.40 8.23 4.95
C ALA A 364 0.26 9.57 4.23
N THR A 365 1.24 9.92 3.41
CA THR A 365 1.36 11.24 2.79
C THR A 365 1.74 11.06 1.33
N PRO A 366 1.13 11.80 0.39
CA PRO A 366 1.59 11.80 -0.99
C PRO A 366 3.06 12.23 -1.02
N LEU A 367 3.92 11.37 -1.57
CA LEU A 367 5.38 11.50 -1.67
C LEU A 367 5.77 12.80 -2.39
N LEU A 368 5.86 13.93 -1.69
CA LEU A 368 6.08 15.22 -2.34
C LEU A 368 6.89 16.18 -1.46
N ASN A 369 8.20 15.94 -1.34
CA ASN A 369 9.13 17.03 -1.01
C ASN A 369 9.95 17.43 -2.25
N HIS A 370 10.38 16.47 -3.07
CA HIS A 370 11.12 16.72 -4.31
C HIS A 370 10.59 15.87 -5.47
N GLN A 371 10.68 16.39 -6.70
CA GLN A 371 10.27 15.66 -7.92
C GLN A 371 11.07 14.36 -8.13
N GLU A 372 12.28 14.26 -7.56
CA GLU A 372 13.12 13.05 -7.60
C GLU A 372 12.63 11.94 -6.64
N ASP A 373 11.71 12.24 -5.72
CA ASP A 373 11.10 11.27 -4.79
C ASP A 373 9.91 10.51 -5.42
N MET A 374 9.41 10.97 -6.58
CA MET A 374 8.37 10.34 -7.41
C MET A 374 9.00 9.50 -8.53
#